data_AF-F4G9A3-F1
#
_entry.id   AF-F4G9A3-F1
#
_cell.length_a   1.000
_cell.length_b   1.000
_cell.length_c   1.000
_cell.angle_alpha   90.00
_cell.angle_beta   90.00
_cell.angle_gamma   90.00
#
_symmetry.space_group_name_H-M   'P 1'
#
loop_
_entity.id
_entity.type
_entity.pdbx_description
1 polymer ?
#
loop_
_entity_poly.entity_id
_entity_poly.type
_entity_poly.pdbx_seq_one_letter_code
_entity_poly.pdbx_strand_id
1 'polypeptide(L)'
;MPHLEGQVLWPSDAPPSGAELVLTVELRDVGRQDAAAPLVAQYAAPVRAPVHGDASAFRLDWADPAGLLGRPTSELALQARVLDGRGTLRYISTEHVAAAQGACVKLQRVG
;
A
#
# COMPACT_ATOMS: atom_id res chain seq x y z
N MET A 1 -9.50 -15.49 8.66
CA MET A 1 -9.58 -14.59 7.49
C MET A 1 -8.24 -14.62 6.79
N PRO A 2 -8.19 -14.66 5.45
CA PRO A 2 -6.93 -14.50 4.74
C PRO A 2 -6.31 -13.14 5.03
N HIS A 3 -4.99 -13.09 5.03
CA HIS A 3 -4.23 -11.88 5.26
C HIS A 3 -2.99 -11.86 4.37
N LEU A 4 -2.47 -10.68 4.10
CA LEU A 4 -1.25 -10.43 3.38
C LEU A 4 -0.36 -9.50 4.18
N GLU A 5 0.87 -9.93 4.41
CA GLU A 5 1.89 -9.14 5.09
C GLU A 5 2.94 -8.69 4.10
N GLY A 6 3.47 -7.51 4.32
CA GLY A 6 4.48 -6.92 3.48
C GLY A 6 5.08 -5.67 4.09
N GLN A 7 5.86 -4.98 3.26
CA GLN A 7 6.60 -3.80 3.67
C GLN A 7 6.40 -2.67 2.67
N VAL A 8 6.38 -1.44 3.18
CA VAL A 8 6.40 -0.22 2.40
C VAL A 8 7.76 0.42 2.58
N LEU A 9 8.51 0.57 1.49
CA LEU A 9 9.84 1.14 1.46
C LEU A 9 9.74 2.65 1.23
N TRP A 10 10.30 3.43 2.16
CA TRP A 10 10.30 4.88 2.07
C TRP A 10 11.41 5.38 1.15
N PRO A 11 11.18 6.48 0.41
CA PRO A 11 12.25 7.06 -0.39
C PRO A 11 13.33 7.68 0.50
N SER A 12 14.50 7.90 -0.10
CA SER A 12 15.64 8.48 0.60
C SER A 12 15.45 9.94 1.00
N ASP A 13 14.40 10.61 0.57
CA ASP A 13 14.06 11.98 0.97
C ASP A 13 12.87 11.98 1.96
N ALA A 14 13.08 11.27 3.06
CA ALA A 14 12.12 11.12 4.14
C ALA A 14 11.58 12.49 4.63
N PRO A 15 10.30 12.55 5.02
CA PRO A 15 9.70 13.78 5.50
C PRO A 15 10.36 14.23 6.82
N PRO A 16 10.28 15.52 7.16
CA PRO A 16 10.84 16.02 8.42
C PRO A 16 10.28 15.24 9.61
N SER A 17 11.17 14.91 10.55
CA SER A 17 10.83 14.18 11.78
C SER A 17 9.67 14.88 12.52
N GLY A 18 8.68 14.10 12.96
CA GLY A 18 7.52 14.60 13.71
C GLY A 18 6.29 14.96 12.87
N ALA A 19 6.32 14.80 11.54
CA ALA A 19 5.11 14.93 10.73
C ALA A 19 4.08 13.84 11.07
N GLU A 20 2.82 14.25 11.27
CA GLU A 20 1.70 13.31 11.33
C GLU A 20 1.44 12.77 9.92
N LEU A 21 1.60 11.46 9.75
CA LEU A 21 1.43 10.78 8.47
C LEU A 21 0.51 9.58 8.63
N VAL A 22 -0.30 9.33 7.61
CA VAL A 22 -1.14 8.14 7.51
C VAL A 22 -0.73 7.35 6.29
N LEU A 23 -0.17 6.16 6.50
CA LEU A 23 0.09 5.20 5.44
C LEU A 23 -1.20 4.46 5.13
N THR A 24 -1.58 4.45 3.87
CA THR A 24 -2.66 3.61 3.33
C THR A 24 -2.06 2.61 2.35
N VAL A 25 -2.36 1.33 2.53
CA VAL A 25 -2.06 0.27 1.55
C VAL A 25 -3.39 -0.30 1.08
N GLU A 26 -3.59 -0.33 -0.22
CA GLU A 26 -4.80 -0.81 -0.88
C GLU A 26 -4.48 -2.07 -1.68
N LEU A 27 -5.35 -3.07 -1.55
CA LEU A 27 -5.39 -4.24 -2.43
C LEU A 27 -6.51 -4.03 -3.44
N ARG A 28 -6.19 -4.12 -4.74
CA ARG A 28 -7.14 -3.90 -5.83
C ARG A 28 -7.17 -5.06 -6.81
N ASP A 29 -8.35 -5.33 -7.37
CA ASP A 29 -8.54 -6.25 -8.47
C ASP A 29 -8.24 -5.52 -9.79
N VAL A 30 -7.10 -5.87 -10.40
CA VAL A 30 -6.61 -5.30 -11.66
C VAL A 30 -6.79 -6.26 -12.84
N GLY A 31 -7.55 -7.36 -12.66
CA GLY A 31 -7.82 -8.32 -13.73
C GLY A 31 -8.69 -7.76 -14.87
N ARG A 32 -9.32 -6.59 -14.66
CA ARG A 32 -10.11 -5.88 -15.67
C ARG A 32 -9.50 -4.51 -15.95
N GLN A 33 -9.03 -4.30 -17.18
CA GLN A 33 -8.34 -3.06 -17.58
C GLN A 33 -9.29 -1.90 -17.97
N ASP A 34 -10.55 -2.21 -18.31
CA ASP A 34 -11.51 -1.23 -18.83
C ASP A 34 -12.29 -0.46 -17.76
N ALA A 35 -11.99 -0.67 -16.49
CA ALA A 35 -12.67 -0.02 -15.37
C ALA A 35 -11.68 0.36 -14.27
N ALA A 36 -12.09 1.29 -13.40
CA ALA A 36 -11.36 1.55 -12.17
C ALA A 36 -11.24 0.25 -11.37
N ALA A 37 -10.01 -0.17 -11.09
CA ALA A 37 -9.69 -1.39 -10.36
C ALA A 37 -10.42 -1.42 -9.00
N PRO A 38 -11.38 -2.34 -8.78
CA PRO A 38 -12.16 -2.38 -7.56
C PRO A 38 -11.27 -2.56 -6.33
N LEU A 39 -11.59 -1.83 -5.25
CA LEU A 39 -10.93 -2.00 -3.96
C LEU A 39 -11.38 -3.32 -3.32
N VAL A 40 -10.44 -4.19 -3.02
CA VAL A 40 -10.66 -5.47 -2.33
C VAL A 40 -10.51 -5.28 -0.83
N ALA A 41 -9.44 -4.61 -0.40
CA ALA A 41 -9.15 -4.38 1.01
C ALA A 41 -8.23 -3.16 1.19
N GLN A 42 -8.25 -2.61 2.40
CA GLN A 42 -7.44 -1.45 2.76
C GLN A 42 -6.87 -1.61 4.16
N TYR A 43 -5.59 -1.31 4.29
CA TYR A 43 -4.90 -1.05 5.55
C TYR A 43 -4.64 0.46 5.65
N ALA A 44 -4.92 1.04 6.80
CA ALA A 44 -4.59 2.43 7.09
C ALA A 44 -4.07 2.54 8.53
N ALA A 45 -2.90 3.12 8.69
CA ALA A 45 -2.31 3.32 10.02
C ALA A 45 -1.52 4.63 10.09
N PRO A 46 -1.53 5.30 11.27
CA PRO A 46 -0.60 6.37 11.52
C PRO A 46 0.82 5.80 11.50
N VAL A 47 1.71 6.48 10.78
CA VAL A 47 3.12 6.12 10.70
C VAL A 47 3.94 7.34 11.07
N ARG A 48 5.07 7.09 11.73
CA ARG A 48 6.11 8.12 11.82
C ARG A 48 6.99 7.96 10.59
N ALA A 49 7.37 9.09 9.99
CA ALA A 49 8.44 9.14 8.99
C ALA A 49 9.64 8.35 9.52
N PRO A 50 9.99 7.20 8.92
CA PRO A 50 11.08 6.43 9.47
C PRO A 50 12.42 7.00 8.99
N VAL A 51 13.53 6.53 9.56
CA VAL A 51 14.86 7.02 9.20
C VAL A 51 15.16 6.62 7.75
N HIS A 52 16.00 7.37 7.05
CA HIS A 52 16.30 7.16 5.63
C HIS A 52 16.44 5.67 5.24
N GLY A 53 15.61 5.21 4.29
CA GLY A 53 15.67 3.85 3.75
C GLY A 53 14.99 2.77 4.60
N ASP A 54 14.32 3.14 5.71
CA ASP A 54 13.54 2.21 6.51
C ASP A 54 12.27 1.73 5.80
N ALA A 55 11.73 0.62 6.31
CA ALA A 55 10.51 0.00 5.87
C ALA A 55 9.41 0.10 6.93
N SER A 56 8.17 0.34 6.51
CA SER A 56 6.99 0.19 7.37
C SER A 56 6.29 -1.12 7.04
N ALA A 57 6.12 -1.98 8.04
CA ALA A 57 5.33 -3.20 7.88
C ALA A 57 3.83 -2.86 7.73
N PHE A 58 3.13 -3.68 6.96
CA PHE A 58 1.67 -3.66 6.91
C PHE A 58 1.12 -5.08 7.00
N ARG A 59 -0.10 -5.19 7.50
CA ARG A 59 -0.91 -6.40 7.47
C ARG A 59 -2.28 -6.03 6.92
N LEU A 60 -2.63 -6.63 5.79
CA LEU A 60 -3.90 -6.45 5.10
C LEU A 60 -4.74 -7.69 5.33
N ASP A 61 -5.71 -7.60 6.23
CA ASP A 61 -6.73 -8.63 6.39
C ASP A 61 -7.88 -8.35 5.41
N TRP A 62 -8.38 -9.39 4.73
CA TRP A 62 -9.59 -9.26 3.92
C TRP A 62 -10.55 -10.41 4.16
N ALA A 63 -11.85 -10.11 4.06
CA ALA A 63 -12.83 -11.15 3.80
C ALA A 63 -12.65 -11.57 2.35
N ASP A 64 -12.83 -12.84 2.02
CA ASP A 64 -12.90 -13.30 0.62
C ASP A 64 -14.36 -13.37 0.13
N PRO A 65 -15.06 -12.24 -0.07
CA PRO A 65 -16.46 -12.26 -0.47
C PRO A 65 -16.64 -12.73 -1.93
N ALA A 66 -15.57 -12.81 -2.71
CA ALA A 66 -15.63 -13.04 -4.16
C ALA A 66 -14.91 -14.31 -4.63
N GLY A 67 -14.40 -15.15 -3.73
CA GLY A 67 -13.65 -16.36 -4.09
C GLY A 67 -12.30 -16.04 -4.77
N LEU A 68 -11.71 -14.90 -4.42
CA LEU A 68 -10.38 -14.49 -4.89
C LEU A 68 -9.28 -15.39 -4.33
N LEU A 69 -9.54 -16.16 -3.27
CA LEU A 69 -8.66 -17.23 -2.80
C LEU A 69 -8.58 -18.35 -3.85
N GLY A 70 -7.56 -18.27 -4.70
CA GLY A 70 -7.33 -19.22 -5.80
C GLY A 70 -7.24 -18.56 -7.17
N ARG A 71 -7.55 -17.26 -7.28
CA ARG A 71 -7.21 -16.49 -8.48
C ARG A 71 -5.70 -16.26 -8.56
N PRO A 72 -5.16 -16.17 -9.78
CA PRO A 72 -3.74 -15.87 -9.93
C PRO A 72 -3.46 -14.49 -9.32
N THR A 73 -2.45 -14.44 -8.46
CA THR A 73 -2.02 -13.20 -7.77
C THR A 73 -1.62 -12.08 -8.73
N SER A 74 -1.41 -12.40 -10.02
CA SER A 74 -1.20 -11.42 -11.09
C SER A 74 -2.40 -10.53 -11.38
N GLU A 75 -3.61 -10.91 -10.96
CA GLU A 75 -4.83 -10.10 -11.09
C GLU A 75 -5.08 -9.20 -9.87
N LEU A 76 -4.24 -9.30 -8.84
CA LEU A 76 -4.33 -8.51 -7.62
C LEU A 76 -3.09 -7.64 -7.46
N ALA A 77 -3.30 -6.34 -7.28
CA ALA A 77 -2.22 -5.39 -7.10
C ALA A 77 -2.33 -4.65 -5.77
N LEU A 78 -1.18 -4.43 -5.15
CA LEU A 78 -0.98 -3.52 -4.04
C LEU A 78 -0.60 -2.14 -4.57
N GLN A 79 -1.18 -1.13 -3.93
CA GLN A 79 -0.80 0.27 -4.08
C GLN A 79 -0.67 0.88 -2.68
N ALA A 80 0.28 1.80 -2.51
CA ALA A 80 0.46 2.50 -1.25
C ALA A 80 0.46 4.02 -1.47
N ARG A 81 -0.09 4.75 -0.50
CA ARG A 81 -0.01 6.21 -0.44
C ARG A 81 0.16 6.67 0.99
N VAL A 82 0.74 7.85 1.15
CA VAL A 82 0.90 8.50 2.44
C VAL A 82 0.33 9.91 2.37
N LEU A 83 -0.58 10.20 3.30
CA LEU A 83 -1.14 11.53 3.49
C LEU A 83 -0.53 12.16 4.74
N ASP A 84 -0.41 13.49 4.76
CA ASP A 84 -0.10 14.22 6.00
C ASP A 84 -1.35 14.46 6.87
N GLY A 85 -1.18 15.02 8.06
CA GLY A 85 -2.27 15.36 9.00
C GLY A 85 -3.31 16.35 8.44
N ARG A 86 -3.07 16.95 7.27
CA ARG A 86 -4.04 17.80 6.54
C ARG A 86 -4.73 17.06 5.39
N GLY A 87 -4.43 15.79 5.18
CA GLY A 87 -4.95 14.98 4.08
C GLY A 87 -4.22 15.22 2.74
N THR A 88 -3.08 15.91 2.76
CA THR A 88 -2.31 16.19 1.53
C THR A 88 -1.50 14.96 1.14
N LEU A 89 -1.55 14.56 -0.13
CA LEU A 89 -0.72 13.47 -0.64
C LEU A 89 0.76 13.87 -0.60
N ARG A 90 1.58 13.09 0.09
CA ARG A 90 3.02 13.31 0.21
C ARG A 90 3.84 12.23 -0.48
N TYR A 91 3.35 10.99 -0.47
CA TYR A 91 4.03 9.85 -1.08
C TYR A 91 3.05 8.90 -1.75
N ILE A 92 3.46 8.26 -2.84
CA ILE A 92 2.66 7.30 -3.58
C ILE A 92 3.54 6.22 -4.22
N SER A 93 3.02 5.00 -4.34
CA SER A 93 3.61 3.96 -5.20
C SER A 93 3.22 4.21 -6.66
N THR A 94 4.18 4.23 -7.57
CA THR A 94 3.91 4.42 -9.00
C THR A 94 3.85 3.12 -9.80
N GLU A 95 4.23 2.00 -9.18
CA GLU A 95 4.16 0.67 -9.77
C GLU A 95 3.05 -0.17 -9.12
N HIS A 96 2.45 -1.06 -9.91
CA HIS A 96 1.60 -2.12 -9.37
C HIS A 96 2.50 -3.24 -8.82
N VAL A 97 2.33 -3.55 -7.55
CA VAL A 97 3.05 -4.66 -6.91
C VAL A 97 2.10 -5.84 -6.78
N ALA A 98 2.48 -7.02 -7.28
CA ALA A 98 1.65 -8.21 -7.16
C ALA A 98 1.35 -8.53 -5.69
N ALA A 99 0.12 -8.96 -5.41
CA ALA A 99 -0.29 -9.34 -4.06
C ALA A 99 0.32 -10.68 -3.65
N ALA A 100 1.49 -10.64 -3.01
CA ALA A 100 2.21 -11.81 -2.50
C ALA A 100 2.68 -11.60 -1.05
N GLN A 101 2.83 -12.68 -0.29
CA GLN A 101 3.39 -12.59 1.06
C GLN A 101 4.82 -12.05 1.01
N GLY A 102 5.13 -11.09 1.89
CA GLY A 102 6.41 -10.39 1.88
C GLY A 102 6.55 -9.36 0.76
N ALA A 103 5.46 -8.95 0.10
CA ALA A 103 5.51 -7.95 -0.95
C ALA A 103 6.14 -6.63 -0.44
N CYS A 104 6.98 -6.03 -1.29
CA CYS A 104 7.64 -4.76 -1.00
C CYS A 104 7.10 -3.68 -1.94
N VAL A 105 6.44 -2.68 -1.37
CA VAL A 105 5.89 -1.54 -2.11
C VAL A 105 6.80 -0.34 -1.95
N LYS A 106 7.34 0.18 -3.05
CA LYS A 106 8.21 1.35 -3.02
C LYS A 106 7.40 2.63 -3.15
N LEU A 107 7.66 3.57 -2.25
CA LEU A 107 7.08 4.90 -2.32
C LEU A 107 7.97 5.88 -3.07
N GLN A 108 7.34 6.85 -3.72
CA GLN A 108 7.96 8.01 -4.31
C GLN A 108 7.32 9.27 -3.72
N ARG A 109 8.12 10.32 -3.55
CA ARG A 109 7.60 11.61 -3.07
C ARG A 109 6.78 12.30 -4.15
N VAL A 110 5.72 12.96 -3.71
CA VAL A 110 4.94 13.91 -4.50
C VAL A 110 5.45 15.32 -4.19
N GLY A 111 5.75 16.08 -5.25
CA GLY A 111 6.37 17.41 -5.22
C GLY A 111 5.64 18.40 -4.30
#